data_AF-X0LXP0-F1
#
_entry.id   AF-X0LXP0-F1
#
_cell.length_a   1.000
_cell.length_b   1.000
_cell.length_c   1.000
_cell.angle_alpha   90.00
_cell.angle_beta   90.00
_cell.angle_gamma   90.00
#
_symmetry.space_group_name_H-M   'P 1'
#
loop_
_entity.id
_entity.type
_entity.pdbx_description
1 polymer ?
#
loop_
_entity_poly.entity_id
_entity_poly.type
_entity_poly.pdbx_seq_one_letter_code
_entity_poly.pdbx_strand_id
1 'polypeptide(L)'
;MSCEEFDFDCISIGSWINDQLLAPKGYKAECSLEIDQNIFPFNDFRADASGAPIFAPQNCCLIRVTPLSAAAYLGYEETVKTLLKLPDPHESNELISPLSLAHLGGHSSIAKLLTERDETSNTSNTAHIAARTGQSQYIRHLYQKFRLQGVSDVDSVPPAIHALYLDDDEQIKEVFAVLLELDKDALDTRGIWKYHWTCTELARAMKKSDNLVHWLEDKCLSLTS
;
A
#
# COMPACT_ATOMS: atom_id res chain seq x y z
N MET A 1 27.68 13.06 -2.60
CA MET A 1 27.63 12.97 -1.13
C MET A 1 26.67 11.85 -0.83
N SER A 2 27.18 10.72 -0.34
CA SER A 2 26.38 9.56 0.04
C SER A 2 25.40 10.00 1.13
N CYS A 3 24.10 9.85 0.89
CA CYS A 3 23.16 9.72 1.99
C CYS A 3 23.67 8.56 2.83
N GLU A 4 24.13 8.85 4.06
CA GLU A 4 24.31 7.80 5.04
C GLU A 4 22.91 7.22 5.28
N GLU A 5 22.65 6.03 4.73
CA GLU A 5 21.42 5.28 4.92
C GLU A 5 21.34 4.89 6.40
N PHE A 6 20.65 5.71 7.18
CA PHE A 6 20.27 5.34 8.54
C PHE A 6 18.97 4.54 8.44
N ASP A 7 19.02 3.28 8.86
CA ASP A 7 17.85 2.45 9.06
C ASP A 7 17.26 2.78 10.44
N PHE A 8 16.05 3.32 10.45
CA PHE A 8 15.28 3.57 11.67
C PHE A 8 14.14 2.58 11.81
N ASP A 9 13.79 2.26 13.05
CA ASP A 9 12.52 1.62 13.39
C ASP A 9 11.46 2.65 13.80
N CYS A 10 10.23 2.20 14.04
CA CYS A 10 9.12 3.05 14.48
C CYS A 10 9.38 3.79 15.82
N ILE A 11 10.40 3.38 16.60
CA ILE A 11 10.73 3.94 17.91
C ILE A 11 11.78 5.05 17.80
N SER A 12 12.83 4.79 17.01
CA SER A 12 14.03 5.63 16.90
C SER A 12 13.89 6.77 15.89
N ILE A 13 13.01 6.62 14.87
CA ILE A 13 12.82 7.62 13.82
C ILE A 13 12.34 8.98 14.34
N GLY A 14 11.68 9.02 15.51
CA GLY A 14 11.21 10.28 16.11
C GLY A 14 12.34 11.28 16.40
N SER A 15 13.53 10.82 16.79
CA SER A 15 14.69 11.71 16.99
C SER A 15 15.11 12.35 15.68
N TRP A 16 15.19 11.56 14.62
CA TRP A 16 15.54 12.04 13.29
C TRP A 16 14.53 13.05 12.77
N ILE A 17 13.23 12.80 12.93
CA ILE A 17 12.17 13.77 12.55
C ILE A 17 12.37 15.10 13.27
N ASN A 18 12.62 15.08 14.58
CA ASN A 18 12.84 16.29 15.37
C ASN A 18 14.08 17.08 14.90
N ASP A 19 15.17 16.39 14.56
CA ASP A 19 16.37 17.02 14.01
C ASP A 19 16.07 17.73 12.69
N GLN A 20 15.21 17.15 11.84
CA GLN A 20 14.80 17.79 10.58
C GLN A 20 13.93 19.05 10.80
N LEU A 21 13.14 19.11 11.88
CA LEU A 21 12.34 20.30 12.23
C LEU A 21 13.21 21.49 12.66
N LEU A 22 14.40 21.23 13.19
CA LEU A 22 15.35 22.28 13.62
C LEU A 22 16.18 22.83 12.46
N ALA A 23 16.04 22.28 11.24
CA ALA A 23 16.86 22.65 10.09
C ALA A 23 16.36 23.95 9.38
N PRO A 24 17.16 25.03 9.33
CA PRO A 24 16.71 26.35 8.86
C PRO A 24 16.54 26.50 7.34
N LYS A 25 16.77 25.45 6.51
CA LYS A 25 16.72 25.50 5.03
C LYS A 25 15.64 24.61 4.39
N GLY A 26 14.71 24.09 5.20
CA GLY A 26 13.73 23.08 4.79
C GLY A 26 14.27 21.65 4.94
N TYR A 27 13.38 20.68 5.18
CA TYR A 27 13.78 19.28 5.21
C TYR A 27 14.00 18.79 3.77
N LYS A 28 15.15 18.18 3.50
CA LYS A 28 15.48 17.50 2.23
C LYS A 28 15.91 16.05 2.42
N ALA A 29 15.93 15.61 3.67
CA ALA A 29 16.43 14.31 4.05
C ALA A 29 15.39 13.23 3.78
N GLU A 30 15.91 12.04 3.55
CA GLU A 30 15.19 10.79 3.51
C GLU A 30 15.98 9.78 4.33
N CYS A 31 15.29 8.75 4.80
CA CYS A 31 15.91 7.62 5.46
C CYS A 31 15.13 6.34 5.13
N SER A 32 15.69 5.22 5.54
CA SER A 32 14.98 3.95 5.56
C SER A 32 14.21 3.83 6.87
N LEU A 33 12.93 3.47 6.78
CA LEU A 33 12.10 3.10 7.91
C LEU A 33 11.74 1.62 7.79
N GLU A 34 12.10 0.85 8.81
CA GLU A 34 11.57 -0.48 9.04
C GLU A 34 10.17 -0.35 9.63
N ILE A 35 9.17 -0.88 8.91
CA ILE A 35 7.81 -0.98 9.40
C ILE A 35 7.52 -2.41 9.85
N ASP A 36 6.86 -2.55 11.00
CA ASP A 36 6.51 -3.83 11.66
C ASP A 36 5.38 -4.61 10.95
N GLN A 37 5.26 -4.45 9.63
CA GLN A 37 4.38 -5.20 8.76
C GLN A 37 4.91 -5.13 7.32
N ASN A 38 4.98 -6.26 6.62
CA ASN A 38 5.26 -6.21 5.19
C ASN A 38 4.06 -5.61 4.44
N ILE A 39 4.33 -4.76 3.45
CA ILE A 39 3.31 -4.16 2.58
C ILE A 39 3.44 -4.55 1.10
N PHE A 40 4.43 -5.40 0.77
CA PHE A 40 4.73 -5.87 -0.60
C PHE A 40 4.36 -7.36 -0.76
N PRO A 41 3.20 -7.70 -1.36
CA PRO A 41 2.71 -9.07 -1.37
C PRO A 41 3.59 -10.05 -2.15
N PHE A 42 4.30 -9.60 -3.19
CA PHE A 42 5.08 -10.47 -4.07
C PHE A 42 6.01 -11.41 -3.30
N ASN A 43 6.73 -10.86 -2.33
CA ASN A 43 7.72 -11.59 -1.53
C ASN A 43 7.14 -12.44 -0.40
N ASP A 44 5.81 -12.38 -0.17
CA ASP A 44 5.13 -13.23 0.80
C ASP A 44 4.69 -14.57 0.21
N PHE A 45 4.86 -14.77 -1.11
CA PHE A 45 4.53 -16.02 -1.77
C PHE A 45 5.76 -16.74 -2.30
N ARG A 46 5.79 -18.05 -2.10
CA ARG A 46 6.79 -18.94 -2.72
C ARG A 46 6.13 -20.24 -3.15
N ALA A 47 6.75 -20.94 -4.10
CA ALA A 47 6.22 -22.22 -4.57
C ALA A 47 6.66 -23.37 -3.67
N ASP A 48 5.76 -24.32 -3.44
CA ASP A 48 6.13 -25.62 -2.91
C ASP A 48 6.76 -26.53 -4.00
N ALA A 49 7.04 -27.79 -3.65
CA ALA A 49 7.61 -28.76 -4.58
C ALA A 49 6.70 -29.09 -5.77
N SER A 50 5.38 -28.89 -5.65
CA SER A 50 4.39 -29.10 -6.71
C SER A 50 4.15 -27.85 -7.57
N GLY A 51 4.66 -26.69 -7.16
CA GLY A 51 4.39 -25.41 -7.80
C GLY A 51 3.20 -24.67 -7.20
N ALA A 52 2.57 -25.18 -6.14
CA ALA A 52 1.46 -24.51 -5.46
C ALA A 52 1.96 -23.33 -4.61
N PRO A 53 1.17 -22.25 -4.46
CA PRO A 53 1.57 -21.11 -3.65
C PRO A 53 1.56 -21.47 -2.16
N ILE A 54 2.65 -21.15 -1.49
CA ILE A 54 2.75 -21.08 -0.03
C ILE A 54 2.79 -19.61 0.36
N PHE A 55 1.88 -19.21 1.23
CA PHE A 55 1.95 -17.92 1.89
C PHE A 55 2.91 -18.00 3.09
N ALA A 56 3.96 -17.20 3.06
CA ALA A 56 4.99 -17.08 4.08
C ALA A 56 5.30 -15.59 4.30
N PRO A 57 4.44 -14.88 5.03
CA PRO A 57 4.53 -13.44 5.15
C PRO A 57 5.79 -13.00 5.90
N GLN A 58 6.39 -11.91 5.43
CA GLN A 58 7.43 -11.21 6.17
C GLN A 58 6.80 -10.35 7.28
N ASN A 59 7.46 -10.29 8.44
CA ASN A 59 6.96 -9.54 9.60
C ASN A 59 7.34 -8.04 9.55
N CYS A 60 8.24 -7.65 8.65
CA CYS A 60 8.64 -6.27 8.44
C CYS A 60 9.06 -6.03 6.99
N CYS A 61 9.14 -4.77 6.59
CA CYS A 61 9.84 -4.37 5.38
C CYS A 61 10.45 -2.98 5.54
N LEU A 62 11.48 -2.68 4.73
CA LEU A 62 12.10 -1.36 4.68
C LEU A 62 11.43 -0.52 3.59
N ILE A 63 11.06 0.72 3.95
CA ILE A 63 10.55 1.72 3.02
C ILE A 63 11.37 2.99 3.12
N ARG A 64 11.58 3.69 2.00
CA ARG A 64 12.17 5.04 2.04
C ARG A 64 11.11 6.05 2.42
N VAL A 65 11.45 6.95 3.34
CA VAL A 65 10.54 7.96 3.88
C VAL A 65 11.18 9.33 3.98
N THR A 66 10.36 10.36 3.89
CA THR A 66 10.68 11.74 4.28
C THR A 66 10.21 11.97 5.71
N PRO A 67 10.61 13.06 6.38
CA PRO A 67 10.06 13.42 7.69
C PRO A 67 8.54 13.56 7.67
N LEU A 68 7.97 14.07 6.57
CA LEU A 68 6.52 14.23 6.43
C LEU A 68 5.83 12.87 6.33
N SER A 69 6.36 11.96 5.50
CA SER A 69 5.76 10.65 5.32
C SER A 69 5.93 9.75 6.55
N ALA A 70 7.06 9.85 7.26
CA ALA A 70 7.28 9.19 8.55
C ALA A 70 6.34 9.72 9.64
N ALA A 71 6.21 11.05 9.78
CA ALA A 71 5.28 11.66 10.74
C ALA A 71 3.82 11.28 10.45
N ALA A 72 3.46 11.15 9.16
CA ALA A 72 2.14 10.73 8.73
C ALA A 72 1.85 9.27 9.09
N TYR A 73 2.83 8.37 8.92
CA TYR A 73 2.73 6.97 9.33
C TYR A 73 2.56 6.80 10.85
N LEU A 74 3.29 7.59 11.63
CA LEU A 74 3.36 7.47 13.10
C LEU A 74 2.27 8.26 13.84
N GLY A 75 1.45 9.05 13.12
CA GLY A 75 0.37 9.80 13.74
C GLY A 75 0.79 11.12 14.40
N TYR A 76 1.94 11.68 14.04
CA TYR A 76 2.46 12.92 14.62
C TYR A 76 1.81 14.16 14.00
N GLU A 77 0.53 14.38 14.33
CA GLU A 77 -0.31 15.40 13.66
C GLU A 77 0.27 16.83 13.72
N GLU A 78 0.79 17.29 14.86
CA GLU A 78 1.40 18.62 14.97
C GLU A 78 2.71 18.75 14.17
N THR A 79 3.47 17.66 14.07
CA THR A 79 4.65 17.58 13.22
C THR A 79 4.25 17.67 11.75
N VAL A 80 3.20 16.95 11.33
CA VAL A 80 2.64 17.05 9.97
C VAL A 80 2.23 18.49 9.66
N LYS A 81 1.47 19.16 10.54
CA LYS A 81 1.07 20.58 10.35
C LYS A 81 2.25 21.52 10.20
N THR A 82 3.36 21.23 10.89
CA THR A 82 4.59 22.03 10.81
C THR A 82 5.33 21.78 9.51
N LEU A 83 5.53 20.50 9.15
CA LEU A 83 6.21 20.10 7.92
C LEU A 83 5.43 20.54 6.66
N LEU A 84 4.10 20.60 6.73
CA LEU A 84 3.26 21.12 5.64
C LEU A 84 3.51 22.60 5.32
N LYS A 85 4.07 23.40 6.24
CA LYS A 85 4.42 24.80 5.98
C LYS A 85 5.75 24.95 5.23
N LEU A 86 6.49 23.86 5.06
CA LEU A 86 7.77 23.82 4.38
C LEU A 86 7.59 23.26 2.96
N PRO A 87 8.45 23.67 2.00
CA PRO A 87 8.45 23.07 0.68
C PRO A 87 8.76 21.58 0.80
N ASP A 88 7.94 20.73 0.18
CA ASP A 88 8.23 19.30 0.11
C ASP A 88 9.36 19.12 -0.90
N PRO A 89 10.51 18.56 -0.50
CA PRO A 89 11.62 18.31 -1.40
C PRO A 89 11.34 17.25 -2.48
N HIS A 90 10.34 16.38 -2.30
CA HIS A 90 10.28 15.11 -3.00
C HIS A 90 8.91 14.85 -3.63
N GLU A 91 8.76 15.26 -4.90
CA GLU A 91 7.65 14.84 -5.78
C GLU A 91 7.99 13.56 -6.56
N SER A 92 9.06 12.82 -6.21
CA SER A 92 9.53 11.67 -6.99
C SER A 92 8.71 10.41 -6.72
N ASN A 93 8.36 9.71 -7.79
CA ASN A 93 7.52 8.50 -7.83
C ASN A 93 8.03 7.27 -7.04
N GLU A 94 9.23 7.32 -6.47
CA GLU A 94 9.84 6.17 -5.77
C GLU A 94 9.46 6.06 -4.30
N LEU A 95 8.94 7.13 -3.68
CA LEU A 95 8.55 7.15 -2.27
C LEU A 95 7.04 6.87 -2.12
N ILE A 96 6.68 6.15 -1.05
CA ILE A 96 5.27 6.02 -0.64
C ILE A 96 4.80 7.38 -0.13
N SER A 97 3.69 7.88 -0.66
CA SER A 97 3.21 9.23 -0.32
C SER A 97 2.85 9.34 1.17
N PRO A 98 3.03 10.53 1.79
CA PRO A 98 2.59 10.75 3.16
C PRO A 98 1.11 10.41 3.37
N LEU A 99 0.26 10.72 2.39
CA LEU A 99 -1.16 10.37 2.41
C LEU A 99 -1.38 8.85 2.47
N SER A 100 -0.66 8.08 1.65
CA SER A 100 -0.72 6.61 1.69
C SER A 100 -0.31 6.09 3.07
N LEU A 101 0.78 6.60 3.66
CA LEU A 101 1.23 6.17 4.98
C LEU A 101 0.27 6.59 6.11
N ALA A 102 -0.39 7.74 6.02
CA ALA A 102 -1.44 8.13 6.96
C ALA A 102 -2.62 7.15 6.93
N HIS A 103 -3.02 6.70 5.73
CA HIS A 103 -4.04 5.67 5.58
C HIS A 103 -3.58 4.32 6.13
N LEU A 104 -2.33 3.92 5.87
CA LEU A 104 -1.76 2.68 6.38
C LEU A 104 -1.70 2.66 7.92
N GLY A 105 -1.34 3.78 8.55
CA GLY A 105 -1.33 3.94 10.01
C GLY A 105 -2.71 4.19 10.63
N GLY A 106 -3.78 4.30 9.82
CA GLY A 106 -5.14 4.57 10.30
C GLY A 106 -5.39 6.01 10.78
N HIS A 107 -4.49 6.96 10.47
CA HIS A 107 -4.53 8.33 10.95
C HIS A 107 -5.45 9.22 10.10
N SER A 108 -6.76 9.03 10.26
CA SER A 108 -7.81 9.70 9.48
C SER A 108 -7.75 11.24 9.54
N SER A 109 -7.35 11.85 10.65
CA SER A 109 -7.20 13.31 10.76
C SER A 109 -6.05 13.82 9.89
N ILE A 110 -4.93 13.09 9.89
CA ILE A 110 -3.75 13.38 9.07
C ILE A 110 -4.06 13.15 7.59
N ALA A 111 -4.74 12.06 7.24
CA ALA A 111 -5.16 11.81 5.85
C ALA A 111 -5.97 12.98 5.28
N LYS A 112 -6.93 13.51 6.07
CA LYS A 112 -7.69 14.71 5.69
C LYS A 112 -6.81 15.96 5.48
N LEU A 113 -5.77 16.14 6.30
CA LEU A 113 -4.83 17.26 6.14
C LEU A 113 -3.98 17.11 4.87
N LEU A 114 -3.64 15.89 4.48
CA LEU A 114 -2.77 15.59 3.35
C LEU A 114 -3.51 15.50 2.01
N THR A 115 -4.82 15.21 2.04
CA THR A 115 -5.67 15.07 0.84
C THR A 115 -5.50 16.24 -0.14
N GLU A 116 -5.49 17.49 0.34
CA GLU A 116 -5.45 18.66 -0.55
C GLU A 116 -4.09 18.86 -1.22
N ARG A 117 -3.01 18.30 -0.65
CA ARG A 117 -1.62 18.48 -1.12
C ARG A 117 -1.11 17.28 -1.91
N ASP A 118 -1.39 16.06 -1.43
CA ASP A 118 -0.69 14.85 -1.85
C ASP A 118 -1.55 13.90 -2.70
N GLU A 119 -2.85 14.19 -2.91
CA GLU A 119 -3.72 13.29 -3.68
C GLU A 119 -3.27 13.07 -5.12
N THR A 120 -2.50 13.99 -5.70
CA THR A 120 -1.96 13.86 -7.06
C THR A 120 -0.64 13.09 -7.12
N SER A 121 0.01 12.86 -5.98
CA SER A 121 1.31 12.19 -5.92
C SER A 121 1.14 10.69 -5.70
N ASN A 122 1.66 9.91 -6.66
CA ASN A 122 1.76 8.44 -6.57
C ASN A 122 0.44 7.72 -6.26
N THR A 123 -0.60 8.02 -7.05
CA THR A 123 -1.97 7.48 -6.93
C THR A 123 -2.03 5.94 -7.00
N SER A 124 -1.05 5.30 -7.63
CA SER A 124 -0.92 3.84 -7.65
C SER A 124 -0.71 3.30 -6.24
N ASN A 125 0.32 3.77 -5.52
CA ASN A 125 0.59 3.36 -4.13
C ASN A 125 -0.62 3.63 -3.22
N THR A 126 -1.28 4.78 -3.39
CA THR A 126 -2.49 5.11 -2.64
C THR A 126 -3.61 4.07 -2.88
N ALA A 127 -3.79 3.60 -4.12
CA ALA A 127 -4.79 2.58 -4.43
C ALA A 127 -4.48 1.23 -3.76
N HIS A 128 -3.21 0.79 -3.74
CA HIS A 128 -2.79 -0.44 -3.05
C HIS A 128 -3.06 -0.36 -1.54
N ILE A 129 -2.70 0.76 -0.90
CA ILE A 129 -2.94 0.96 0.53
C ILE A 129 -4.44 1.08 0.84
N ALA A 130 -5.21 1.77 0.00
CA ALA A 130 -6.66 1.84 0.14
C ALA A 130 -7.31 0.45 0.08
N ALA A 131 -6.85 -0.42 -0.83
CA ALA A 131 -7.29 -1.81 -0.90
C ALA A 131 -6.87 -2.62 0.34
N ARG A 132 -5.61 -2.48 0.77
CA ARG A 132 -5.08 -3.15 1.98
C ARG A 132 -5.84 -2.78 3.26
N THR A 133 -6.40 -1.57 3.30
CA THR A 133 -7.09 -1.01 4.47
C THR A 133 -8.62 -1.00 4.32
N GLY A 134 -9.17 -1.62 3.27
CA GLY A 134 -10.62 -1.79 3.13
C GLY A 134 -11.38 -0.52 2.74
N GLN A 135 -10.71 0.50 2.23
CA GLN A 135 -11.30 1.80 1.93
C GLN A 135 -12.01 1.83 0.56
N SER A 136 -13.01 0.97 0.38
CA SER A 136 -13.75 0.77 -0.89
C SER A 136 -14.27 2.07 -1.52
N GLN A 137 -14.81 3.00 -0.71
CA GLN A 137 -15.28 4.30 -1.20
C GLN A 137 -14.14 5.19 -1.69
N TYR A 138 -12.98 5.12 -1.04
CA TYR A 138 -11.82 5.88 -1.45
C TYR A 138 -11.19 5.31 -2.72
N ILE A 139 -11.15 3.98 -2.88
CA ILE A 139 -10.78 3.32 -4.14
C ILE A 139 -11.62 3.84 -5.29
N ARG A 140 -12.96 3.89 -5.12
CA ARG A 140 -13.87 4.44 -6.12
C ARG A 140 -13.54 5.89 -6.46
N HIS A 141 -13.29 6.72 -5.44
CA HIS A 141 -12.86 8.11 -5.64
C HIS A 141 -11.57 8.21 -6.46
N LEU A 142 -10.53 7.44 -6.09
CA LEU A 142 -9.23 7.45 -6.77
C LEU A 142 -9.36 7.05 -8.24
N TYR A 143 -10.02 5.93 -8.54
CA TYR A 143 -10.19 5.45 -9.90
C TYR A 143 -11.00 6.42 -10.77
N GLN A 144 -12.07 7.00 -10.22
CA GLN A 144 -12.90 7.96 -10.97
C GLN A 144 -12.19 9.30 -11.22
N LYS A 145 -11.50 9.82 -10.20
CA LYS A 145 -10.80 11.11 -10.26
C LYS A 145 -9.57 11.03 -11.17
N PHE A 146 -8.80 9.95 -11.07
CA PHE A 146 -7.52 9.82 -11.77
C PHE A 146 -7.55 8.88 -12.98
N ARG A 147 -8.70 8.27 -13.29
CA ARG A 147 -8.87 7.32 -14.41
C ARG A 147 -7.86 6.19 -14.37
N LEU A 148 -7.66 5.62 -13.18
CA LEU A 148 -6.73 4.52 -12.96
C LEU A 148 -7.23 3.27 -13.70
N GLN A 149 -6.33 2.61 -14.44
CA GLN A 149 -6.58 1.32 -15.10
C GLN A 149 -5.28 0.52 -15.15
N GLY A 150 -5.34 -0.78 -14.86
CA GLY A 150 -4.16 -1.66 -14.87
C GLY A 150 -3.08 -1.23 -13.87
N VAL A 151 -3.47 -0.54 -12.78
CA VAL A 151 -2.53 -0.12 -11.75
C VAL A 151 -1.97 -1.33 -11.00
N SER A 152 -0.69 -1.27 -10.71
CA SER A 152 0.04 -2.29 -9.98
C SER A 152 1.20 -1.67 -9.20
N ASP A 153 1.68 -2.39 -8.19
CA ASP A 153 2.83 -2.00 -7.39
C ASP A 153 4.14 -2.24 -8.16
N VAL A 154 5.26 -2.03 -7.48
CA VAL A 154 6.61 -2.19 -8.06
C VAL A 154 6.89 -3.62 -8.56
N ASP A 155 6.18 -4.62 -8.04
CA ASP A 155 6.29 -6.02 -8.40
C ASP A 155 5.17 -6.47 -9.36
N SER A 156 4.47 -5.51 -9.98
CA SER A 156 3.31 -5.75 -10.86
C SER A 156 2.10 -6.39 -10.15
N VAL A 157 2.03 -6.31 -8.82
CA VAL A 157 0.91 -6.84 -8.04
C VAL A 157 -0.25 -5.83 -8.04
N PRO A 158 -1.48 -6.22 -8.43
CA PRO A 158 -2.61 -5.31 -8.46
C PRO A 158 -3.19 -5.06 -7.06
N PRO A 159 -3.90 -3.92 -6.84
CA PRO A 159 -4.52 -3.59 -5.55
C PRO A 159 -5.38 -4.70 -4.94
N ALA A 160 -6.03 -5.53 -5.76
CA ALA A 160 -6.86 -6.62 -5.27
C ALA A 160 -6.08 -7.61 -4.39
N ILE A 161 -4.80 -7.90 -4.70
CA ILE A 161 -4.01 -8.82 -3.87
C ILE A 161 -3.66 -8.18 -2.53
N HIS A 162 -3.50 -6.86 -2.47
CA HIS A 162 -3.33 -6.17 -1.19
C HIS A 162 -4.56 -6.28 -0.29
N ALA A 163 -5.76 -6.31 -0.85
CA ALA A 163 -6.99 -6.48 -0.09
C ALA A 163 -7.14 -7.88 0.54
N LEU A 164 -6.43 -8.91 0.06
CA LEU A 164 -6.38 -10.20 0.76
C LEU A 164 -5.73 -10.12 2.15
N TYR A 165 -5.09 -9.02 2.52
CA TYR A 165 -4.55 -8.84 3.88
C TYR A 165 -5.59 -8.37 4.89
N LEU A 166 -6.81 -8.04 4.46
CA LEU A 166 -7.92 -7.79 5.37
C LEU A 166 -8.34 -9.09 6.07
N ASP A 167 -8.70 -9.01 7.36
CA ASP A 167 -9.12 -10.18 8.13
C ASP A 167 -10.56 -10.63 7.79
N ASP A 168 -11.40 -9.69 7.38
CA ASP A 168 -12.84 -9.89 7.16
C ASP A 168 -13.16 -10.17 5.68
N ASP A 169 -13.62 -11.38 5.40
CA ASP A 169 -13.97 -11.82 4.04
C ASP A 169 -15.05 -10.93 3.39
N GLU A 170 -15.98 -10.36 4.16
CA GLU A 170 -17.00 -9.46 3.58
C GLU A 170 -16.38 -8.13 3.13
N GLN A 171 -15.40 -7.61 3.87
CA GLN A 171 -14.64 -6.44 3.43
C GLN A 171 -13.78 -6.75 2.20
N ILE A 172 -13.19 -7.95 2.13
CA ILE A 172 -12.45 -8.39 0.93
C ILE A 172 -13.39 -8.41 -0.28
N LYS A 173 -14.57 -9.03 -0.15
CA LYS A 173 -15.57 -9.07 -1.23
C LYS A 173 -16.02 -7.68 -1.65
N GLU A 174 -16.22 -6.76 -0.70
CA GLU A 174 -16.59 -5.38 -1.00
C GLU A 174 -15.50 -4.69 -1.85
N VAL A 175 -14.25 -4.75 -1.40
CA VAL A 175 -13.12 -4.16 -2.15
C VAL A 175 -12.99 -4.80 -3.53
N PHE A 176 -13.11 -6.13 -3.62
CA PHE A 176 -12.99 -6.85 -4.89
C PHE A 176 -14.13 -6.50 -5.84
N ALA A 177 -15.35 -6.38 -5.34
CA ALA A 177 -16.50 -5.97 -6.15
C ALA A 177 -16.31 -4.55 -6.71
N VAL A 178 -15.79 -3.61 -5.90
CA VAL A 178 -15.47 -2.25 -6.36
C VAL A 178 -14.36 -2.27 -7.40
N LEU A 179 -13.26 -2.99 -7.16
CA LEU A 179 -12.16 -3.07 -8.10
C LEU A 179 -12.58 -3.69 -9.44
N LEU A 180 -13.36 -4.78 -9.43
CA LEU A 180 -13.90 -5.42 -10.63
C LEU A 180 -14.88 -4.55 -11.42
N GLU A 181 -15.65 -3.70 -10.74
CA GLU A 181 -16.53 -2.72 -11.39
C GLU A 181 -15.72 -1.68 -12.18
N LEU A 182 -14.58 -1.27 -11.62
CA LEU A 182 -13.73 -0.20 -12.15
C LEU A 182 -12.71 -0.70 -13.17
N ASP A 183 -12.22 -1.92 -12.99
CA ASP A 183 -11.23 -2.57 -13.83
C ASP A 183 -11.49 -4.08 -13.89
N LYS A 184 -11.93 -4.55 -15.07
CA LYS A 184 -12.27 -5.95 -15.31
C LYS A 184 -11.08 -6.91 -15.11
N ASP A 185 -9.86 -6.40 -15.25
CA ASP A 185 -8.62 -7.18 -15.16
C ASP A 185 -7.99 -7.05 -13.75
N ALA A 186 -8.68 -6.42 -12.78
CA ALA A 186 -8.16 -6.14 -11.45
C ALA A 186 -7.68 -7.36 -10.64
N LEU A 187 -8.17 -8.56 -10.98
CA LEU A 187 -7.78 -9.82 -10.33
C LEU A 187 -6.74 -10.62 -11.13
N ASP A 188 -6.32 -10.14 -12.31
CA ASP A 188 -5.38 -10.89 -13.14
C ASP A 188 -3.98 -10.88 -12.51
N THR A 189 -3.50 -12.09 -12.23
CA THR A 189 -2.25 -12.36 -11.53
C THR A 189 -1.36 -13.34 -12.30
N ARG A 190 -1.86 -13.85 -13.44
CA ARG A 190 -1.19 -14.91 -14.21
C ARG A 190 0.16 -14.49 -14.76
N GLY A 191 0.41 -13.20 -14.98
CA GLY A 191 1.69 -12.68 -15.47
C GLY A 191 2.77 -12.48 -14.40
N ILE A 192 2.44 -12.57 -13.11
CA ILE A 192 3.28 -12.04 -12.03
C ILE A 192 4.26 -13.10 -11.52
N TRP A 193 3.73 -14.23 -11.04
CA TRP A 193 4.55 -15.32 -10.53
C TRP A 193 4.86 -16.35 -11.61
N LYS A 194 6.00 -17.02 -11.46
CA LYS A 194 6.48 -18.07 -12.38
C LYS A 194 5.44 -19.15 -12.71
N TYR A 195 4.60 -19.51 -11.74
CA TYR A 195 3.60 -20.58 -11.87
C TYR A 195 2.20 -20.06 -12.22
N HIS A 196 2.09 -18.79 -12.61
CA HIS A 196 0.84 -18.18 -13.11
C HIS A 196 -0.35 -18.31 -12.15
N TRP A 197 -0.08 -18.20 -10.84
CA TRP A 197 -1.11 -18.33 -9.82
C TRP A 197 -2.23 -17.33 -10.02
N THR A 198 -3.44 -17.81 -9.76
CA THR A 198 -4.68 -17.02 -9.77
C THR A 198 -4.93 -16.39 -8.40
N CYS A 199 -5.72 -15.30 -8.37
CA CYS A 199 -6.16 -14.68 -7.13
C CYS A 199 -6.83 -15.69 -6.17
N THR A 200 -7.60 -16.64 -6.71
CA THR A 200 -8.22 -17.73 -5.94
C THR A 200 -7.18 -18.64 -5.26
N GLU A 201 -6.10 -19.01 -5.96
CA GLU A 201 -5.03 -19.83 -5.37
C GLU A 201 -4.25 -19.06 -4.30
N LEU A 202 -4.02 -17.76 -4.49
CA LEU A 202 -3.41 -16.90 -3.48
C LEU A 202 -4.30 -16.77 -2.23
N ALA A 203 -5.61 -16.56 -2.40
CA ALA A 203 -6.56 -16.51 -1.30
C ALA A 203 -6.58 -17.83 -0.49
N ARG A 204 -6.52 -18.98 -1.16
CA ARG A 204 -6.37 -20.30 -0.50
C ARG A 204 -5.07 -20.40 0.27
N ALA A 205 -3.95 -19.98 -0.31
CA ALA A 205 -2.64 -20.01 0.35
C ALA A 205 -2.62 -19.14 1.62
N MET A 206 -3.33 -18.00 1.58
CA MET A 206 -3.57 -17.11 2.74
C MET A 206 -4.63 -17.63 3.72
N LYS A 207 -5.16 -18.84 3.51
CA LYS A 207 -6.19 -19.49 4.35
C LYS A 207 -7.47 -18.67 4.49
N LYS A 208 -7.88 -17.96 3.44
CA LYS A 208 -9.21 -17.35 3.38
C LYS A 208 -10.31 -18.40 3.37
N SER A 209 -11.53 -18.04 3.78
CA SER A 209 -12.60 -19.02 3.88
C SER A 209 -12.98 -19.60 2.52
N ASP A 210 -13.50 -20.83 2.54
CA ASP A 210 -14.06 -21.48 1.36
C ASP A 210 -15.18 -20.63 0.73
N ASN A 211 -15.91 -19.85 1.54
CA ASN A 211 -16.95 -18.97 1.03
C ASN A 211 -16.40 -17.83 0.17
N LEU A 212 -15.30 -17.18 0.59
CA LEU A 212 -14.61 -16.19 -0.24
C LEU A 212 -14.03 -16.82 -1.51
N VAL A 213 -13.40 -17.98 -1.36
CA VAL A 213 -12.77 -18.70 -2.48
C VAL A 213 -13.80 -19.08 -3.54
N HIS A 214 -14.96 -19.63 -3.16
CA HIS A 214 -16.04 -19.93 -4.09
C HIS A 214 -16.62 -18.68 -4.75
N TRP A 215 -16.79 -17.60 -3.98
CA TRP A 215 -17.23 -16.32 -4.54
C TRP A 215 -16.26 -15.81 -5.61
N LEU A 216 -14.95 -15.94 -5.39
CA LEU A 216 -13.91 -15.59 -6.36
C LEU A 216 -13.99 -16.42 -7.64
N GLU A 217 -14.18 -17.74 -7.51
CA GLU A 217 -14.34 -18.65 -8.64
C GLU A 217 -15.54 -18.26 -9.51
N ASP A 218 -16.69 -17.99 -8.88
CA ASP A 218 -17.91 -17.55 -9.57
C ASP A 218 -17.69 -16.23 -10.34
N LYS A 219 -16.98 -15.27 -9.72
CA LYS A 219 -16.66 -13.99 -10.38
C LYS A 219 -15.73 -14.18 -11.58
N CYS A 220 -14.66 -14.95 -11.43
CA CYS A 220 -13.74 -15.25 -12.52
C CYS A 220 -14.44 -15.94 -13.70
N LEU A 221 -15.35 -16.88 -13.45
CA LEU A 221 -16.13 -17.55 -14.49
C LEU A 221 -17.02 -16.54 -15.24
N SER A 222 -17.72 -15.67 -14.52
CA SER A 222 -18.62 -14.67 -15.12
C SER A 222 -17.94 -13.64 -16.02
N LEU A 223 -16.63 -13.43 -15.85
CA LEU A 223 -15.84 -12.50 -16.67
C LEU A 223 -15.34 -13.15 -17.98
N THR A 224 -15.39 -14.48 -18.06
CA THR A 224 -14.91 -15.26 -19.22
C THR A 224 -16.04 -15.74 -20.15
N SER A 225 -17.30 -15.58 -19.73
CA SER A 225 -18.52 -15.92 -20.48
C SER A 225 -19.11 -14.73 -21.23
#